data_AF-A0A484ZSP9-F1
#
_entry.id   AF-A0A484ZSP9-F1
#
_cell.length_a   1.000
_cell.length_b   1.000
_cell.length_c   1.000
_cell.angle_alpha   90.00
_cell.angle_beta   90.00
_cell.angle_gamma   90.00
#
_symmetry.space_group_name_H-M   'P 1'
#
loop_
_entity.id
_entity.type
_entity.pdbx_description
1 polymer ?
#
loop_
_entity_poly.entity_id
_entity_poly.type
_entity_poly.pdbx_seq_one_letter_code
_entity_poly.pdbx_strand_id
1 'polypeptide(L)'
;MAEIVISNGMTSQLTELLTNNESIEPGSVAGYELCKILWEQHPLGGKLVEKPITMALFKPRENNLEDDPDRRIVKAFEGVWLRLGVTEKIRNLHFITRCYGAAAIGVGTTSTKAAEVLPSFGLSESDILLTYSIHLMRQAPW
;
A
#
# COMPACT_ATOMS: atom_id res chain seq x y z
N MET A 1 -20.78 6.51 30.12
CA MET A 1 -20.80 5.06 29.83
C MET A 1 -21.39 4.91 28.44
N ALA A 2 -20.59 4.53 27.46
CA ALA A 2 -21.08 4.25 26.11
C ALA A 2 -21.39 2.76 26.03
N GLU A 3 -22.66 2.42 25.92
CA GLU A 3 -23.12 1.05 25.73
C GLU A 3 -22.87 0.65 24.27
N ILE A 4 -22.02 -0.34 24.06
CA ILE A 4 -21.75 -0.88 22.73
C ILE A 4 -22.82 -1.91 22.43
N VAL A 5 -23.81 -1.52 21.64
CA VAL A 5 -24.82 -2.44 21.09
C VAL A 5 -24.14 -3.27 20.00
N ILE A 6 -23.87 -4.54 20.29
CA ILE A 6 -23.26 -5.48 19.34
C ILE A 6 -24.36 -5.97 18.38
N SER A 7 -24.44 -5.33 17.22
CA SER A 7 -25.26 -5.83 16.10
C SER A 7 -24.59 -7.05 15.46
N ASN A 8 -25.36 -8.12 15.19
CA ASN A 8 -25.03 -9.47 14.70
C ASN A 8 -24.18 -9.62 13.41
N GLY A 9 -23.25 -8.70 13.12
CA GLY A 9 -22.30 -8.78 12.01
C GLY A 9 -20.87 -9.11 12.42
N MET A 10 -20.62 -9.49 13.67
CA MET A 10 -19.27 -9.86 14.15
C MET A 10 -18.99 -11.33 13.84
N THR A 11 -17.95 -11.56 13.04
CA THR A 11 -17.37 -12.87 12.76
C THR A 11 -16.78 -13.49 14.03
N SER A 12 -16.88 -14.82 14.16
CA SER A 12 -16.56 -15.58 15.39
C SER A 12 -15.21 -15.27 16.02
N GLN A 13 -14.20 -14.95 15.20
CA GLN A 13 -12.82 -14.68 15.64
C GLN A 13 -12.68 -13.34 16.38
N LEU A 14 -13.35 -12.27 15.93
CA LEU A 14 -13.31 -10.98 16.61
C LEU A 14 -14.08 -11.01 17.94
N THR A 15 -15.20 -11.75 18.00
CA THR A 15 -15.96 -11.93 19.23
C THR A 15 -15.17 -12.72 20.26
N GLU A 16 -14.52 -13.81 19.84
CA GLU A 16 -13.59 -14.57 20.69
C GLU A 16 -12.45 -13.68 21.21
N LEU A 17 -11.87 -12.88 20.32
CA LEU A 17 -10.78 -11.98 20.65
C LEU A 17 -11.19 -10.88 21.66
N LEU A 18 -12.39 -10.32 21.53
CA LEU A 18 -12.91 -9.29 22.44
C LEU A 18 -13.43 -9.85 23.77
N THR A 19 -13.87 -11.11 23.79
CA THR A 19 -14.44 -11.75 24.99
C THR A 19 -13.37 -12.47 25.82
N ASN A 20 -12.31 -12.98 25.19
CA ASN A 20 -11.28 -13.78 25.85
C ASN A 20 -9.95 -13.03 26.10
N ASN A 21 -9.80 -11.76 25.73
CA ASN A 21 -8.58 -11.01 26.02
C ASN A 21 -8.66 -10.24 27.34
N GLU A 22 -8.09 -10.82 28.40
CA GLU A 22 -7.57 -10.06 29.55
C GLU A 22 -6.25 -9.32 29.22
N SER A 23 -5.67 -9.55 28.03
CA SER A 23 -4.28 -9.21 27.66
C SER A 23 -4.06 -7.96 26.80
N ILE A 24 -5.12 -7.26 26.37
CA ILE A 24 -4.97 -5.97 25.69
C ILE A 24 -4.89 -4.87 26.75
N GLU A 25 -3.78 -4.84 27.48
CA GLU A 25 -3.47 -3.72 28.37
C GLU A 25 -2.77 -2.58 27.62
N PRO A 26 -3.05 -1.31 27.95
CA PRO A 26 -2.32 -0.18 27.39
C PRO A 26 -0.81 -0.34 27.59
N GLY A 27 -0.06 -0.44 26.49
CA GLY A 27 1.40 -0.63 26.52
C GLY A 27 1.87 -2.05 26.18
N SER A 28 0.96 -3.03 26.03
CA SER A 28 1.31 -4.35 25.51
C SER A 28 1.63 -4.30 24.01
N VAL A 29 2.61 -5.12 23.58
CA VAL A 29 2.96 -5.23 22.16
C VAL A 29 1.91 -6.11 21.48
N ALA A 30 1.10 -5.50 20.61
CA ALA A 30 0.10 -6.23 19.84
C ALA A 30 0.79 -7.17 18.83
N GLY A 31 0.46 -8.47 18.89
CA GLY A 31 0.92 -9.46 17.93
C GLY A 31 0.33 -9.22 16.53
N TYR A 32 1.05 -9.66 15.49
CA TYR A 32 0.63 -9.50 14.09
C TYR A 32 -0.77 -10.10 13.81
N GLU A 33 -1.05 -11.28 14.35
CA GLU A 33 -2.34 -11.97 14.13
C GLU A 33 -3.52 -11.18 14.74
N LEU A 34 -3.32 -10.59 15.93
CA LEU A 34 -4.29 -9.71 16.58
C LEU A 34 -4.57 -8.47 15.72
N CYS A 35 -3.51 -7.82 15.21
CA CYS A 35 -3.65 -6.67 14.32
C CYS A 35 -4.37 -7.01 13.01
N LYS A 36 -4.13 -8.21 12.47
CA LYS A 36 -4.79 -8.71 11.26
C LYS A 36 -6.28 -8.94 11.48
N ILE A 37 -6.67 -9.62 12.57
CA ILE A 37 -8.08 -9.87 12.91
C ILE A 37 -8.82 -8.55 13.14
N LEU A 38 -8.19 -7.60 13.86
CA LEU A 38 -8.74 -6.26 14.03
C LEU A 38 -8.88 -5.52 12.70
N TRP A 39 -7.94 -5.66 11.79
CA TRP A 39 -8.02 -5.03 10.48
C TRP A 39 -9.16 -5.61 9.63
N GLU A 40 -9.28 -6.94 9.53
CA GLU A 40 -10.27 -7.62 8.68
C GLU A 40 -11.70 -7.50 9.21
N GLN A 41 -11.88 -7.51 10.54
CA GLN A 41 -13.21 -7.71 11.14
C GLN A 41 -13.71 -6.47 11.88
N HIS A 42 -12.82 -5.57 12.32
CA HIS A 42 -13.22 -4.38 13.07
C HIS A 42 -13.43 -3.16 12.13
N PRO A 43 -14.51 -2.39 12.28
CA PRO A 43 -14.78 -1.22 11.44
C PRO A 43 -13.73 -0.09 11.57
N LEU A 44 -12.91 -0.10 12.63
CA LEU A 44 -11.75 0.80 12.75
C LEU A 44 -10.56 0.36 11.89
N GLY A 45 -10.46 -0.92 11.55
CA GLY A 45 -9.39 -1.48 10.72
C GLY A 45 -9.28 -0.75 9.38
N GLY A 46 -10.39 -0.70 8.64
CA GLY A 46 -10.47 0.05 7.38
C GLY A 46 -10.19 1.56 7.57
N LYS A 47 -10.65 2.16 8.68
CA LYS A 47 -10.37 3.58 8.97
C LYS A 47 -8.90 3.86 9.27
N LEU A 48 -8.16 2.90 9.83
CA LEU A 48 -6.75 3.07 10.20
C LEU A 48 -5.84 2.85 8.99
N VAL A 49 -6.17 1.87 8.14
CA VAL A 49 -5.35 1.51 6.98
C VAL A 49 -5.73 2.31 5.75
N GLU A 50 -7.01 2.36 5.36
CA GLU A 50 -7.42 2.89 4.06
C GLU A 50 -7.61 4.41 4.07
N LYS A 51 -8.16 4.98 5.15
CA LYS A 51 -8.48 6.41 5.21
C LYS A 51 -7.26 7.31 4.98
N PRO A 52 -6.08 7.08 5.60
CA PRO A 52 -4.90 7.89 5.34
C PRO A 52 -4.44 7.83 3.88
N ILE A 53 -4.57 6.66 3.24
CA ILE A 53 -4.16 6.44 1.85
C ILE A 53 -5.10 7.20 0.91
N THR A 54 -6.40 7.10 1.12
CA THR A 54 -7.41 7.83 0.35
C THR A 54 -7.24 9.33 0.49
N MET A 55 -6.98 9.83 1.71
CA MET A 55 -6.72 11.24 1.96
C MET A 55 -5.45 11.72 1.24
N ALA A 56 -4.37 10.95 1.28
CA ALA A 56 -3.11 11.31 0.64
C ALA A 56 -3.20 11.32 -0.90
N LEU A 57 -4.00 10.42 -1.48
CA LEU A 57 -4.18 10.30 -2.93
C LEU A 57 -5.37 11.10 -3.48
N PHE A 58 -6.07 11.87 -2.64
CA PHE A 58 -7.24 12.63 -3.04
C PHE A 58 -6.90 13.74 -4.04
N LYS A 59 -5.76 14.42 -3.85
CA LYS A 59 -5.30 15.47 -4.76
C LYS A 59 -4.35 14.88 -5.81
N PRO A 60 -4.53 15.17 -7.11
CA PRO A 60 -3.55 14.81 -8.13
C PRO A 60 -2.21 15.51 -7.85
N ARG A 61 -1.11 14.86 -8.24
CA ARG A 61 0.25 15.40 -8.12
C ARG A 61 0.40 16.59 -9.06
N GLU A 62 1.11 17.61 -8.61
CA GLU A 62 1.45 18.77 -9.42
C GLU A 62 2.85 18.56 -9.99
N ASN A 63 2.94 18.37 -11.30
CA ASN A 63 4.20 18.20 -12.02
C ASN A 63 4.54 19.54 -12.70
N ASN A 64 5.70 20.10 -12.38
CA ASN A 64 6.19 21.32 -13.00
C ASN A 64 7.60 21.07 -13.56
N LEU A 65 7.86 21.62 -14.74
CA LEU A 65 9.15 21.58 -15.40
C LEU A 65 9.45 22.99 -15.92
N GLU A 66 10.53 23.59 -15.45
CA GLU A 66 10.88 24.99 -15.76
C GLU A 66 11.14 25.19 -17.27
N ASP A 67 11.68 24.16 -17.94
CA ASP A 67 12.05 24.19 -19.36
C ASP A 67 10.91 23.80 -20.33
N ASP A 68 9.67 23.68 -19.86
CA ASP A 68 8.51 23.28 -20.68
C ASP A 68 7.34 24.27 -20.56
N PRO A 69 7.45 25.48 -21.19
CA PRO A 69 6.44 26.52 -21.10
C PRO A 69 5.06 26.07 -21.63
N ASP A 70 5.04 25.18 -22.62
CA ASP A 70 3.81 24.64 -23.22
C ASP A 70 3.25 23.40 -22.48
N ARG A 71 3.93 22.94 -21.43
CA ARG A 71 3.60 21.73 -20.65
C ARG A 71 3.43 20.47 -21.52
N ARG A 72 4.14 20.40 -22.64
CA ARG A 72 4.03 19.29 -23.60
C ARG A 72 4.59 17.99 -23.00
N ILE A 73 5.74 18.08 -22.35
CA ILE A 73 6.42 16.95 -21.70
C ILE A 73 5.59 16.51 -20.50
N VAL A 74 5.09 17.46 -19.71
CA VAL A 74 4.23 17.17 -18.56
C VAL A 74 2.97 16.42 -18.98
N LYS A 75 2.28 16.87 -20.03
CA LYS A 75 1.09 16.17 -20.55
C LYS A 75 1.40 14.76 -21.07
N ALA A 76 2.53 14.59 -21.76
CA ALA A 76 2.94 13.27 -22.23
C ALA A 76 3.22 12.32 -21.06
N PHE A 77 3.90 12.81 -20.01
CA PHE A 77 4.16 12.07 -18.78
C PHE A 77 2.86 11.69 -18.05
N GLU A 78 1.94 12.62 -17.88
CA GLU A 78 0.62 12.35 -17.27
C GLU A 78 -0.16 11.29 -18.05
N GLY A 79 -0.08 11.31 -19.38
CA GLY A 79 -0.66 10.29 -20.24
C GLY A 79 -0.08 8.89 -19.99
N VAL A 80 1.26 8.77 -19.91
CA VAL A 80 1.95 7.51 -19.58
C VAL A 80 1.59 7.06 -18.16
N TRP A 81 1.61 7.97 -17.20
CA TRP A 81 1.29 7.71 -15.79
C TRP A 81 -0.11 7.10 -15.62
N LEU A 82 -1.09 7.63 -16.36
CA LEU A 82 -2.46 7.14 -16.37
C LEU A 82 -2.54 5.74 -17.00
N ARG A 83 -1.92 5.53 -18.17
CA ARG A 83 -1.93 4.24 -18.89
C ARG A 83 -1.27 3.12 -18.09
N LEU A 84 -0.18 3.41 -17.41
CA LEU A 84 0.53 2.46 -16.55
C LEU A 84 -0.17 2.22 -15.19
N GLY A 85 -1.24 2.97 -14.88
CA GLY A 85 -1.99 2.81 -13.63
C GLY A 85 -1.14 3.07 -12.38
N VAL A 86 -0.14 3.95 -12.47
CA VAL A 86 0.89 4.11 -11.42
C VAL A 86 0.27 4.55 -10.08
N THR A 87 -0.75 5.41 -10.11
CA THR A 87 -1.46 5.84 -8.90
C THR A 87 -2.08 4.67 -8.13
N GLU A 88 -2.64 3.69 -8.84
CA GLU A 88 -3.21 2.49 -8.23
C GLU A 88 -2.13 1.60 -7.62
N LYS A 89 -1.00 1.43 -8.33
CA LYS A 89 0.15 0.67 -7.81
C LYS A 89 0.72 1.30 -6.54
N ILE A 90 0.80 2.63 -6.48
CA ILE A 90 1.20 3.37 -5.27
C ILE A 90 0.18 3.18 -4.14
N ARG A 91 -1.12 3.23 -4.43
CA ARG A 91 -2.19 2.94 -3.45
C ARG A 91 -2.00 1.54 -2.86
N ASN A 92 -1.81 0.54 -3.71
CA ASN A 92 -1.67 -0.86 -3.31
C ASN A 92 -0.38 -1.07 -2.51
N LEU A 93 0.74 -0.42 -2.90
CA LEU A 93 1.98 -0.45 -2.12
C LEU A 93 1.74 0.05 -0.69
N HIS A 94 1.11 1.21 -0.53
CA HIS A 94 0.87 1.78 0.80
C HIS A 94 -0.11 0.96 1.62
N PHE A 95 -1.12 0.38 0.98
CA PHE A 95 -2.05 -0.54 1.62
C PHE A 95 -1.31 -1.75 2.19
N ILE A 96 -0.52 -2.43 1.36
CA ILE A 96 0.26 -3.60 1.77
C ILE A 96 1.28 -3.22 2.85
N THR A 97 1.97 -2.08 2.74
CA THR A 97 2.92 -1.61 3.75
C THR A 97 2.24 -1.41 5.11
N ARG A 98 1.00 -0.93 5.13
CA ARG A 98 0.23 -0.72 6.37
C ARG A 98 -0.31 -2.03 6.95
N CYS A 99 -0.67 -3.00 6.12
CA CYS A 99 -1.12 -4.32 6.57
C CYS A 99 0.03 -5.20 7.06
N TYR A 100 1.17 -5.21 6.36
CA TYR A 100 2.26 -6.19 6.54
C TYR A 100 3.57 -5.57 7.03
N GLY A 101 3.65 -4.25 7.21
CA GLY A 101 4.83 -3.53 7.69
C GLY A 101 5.89 -3.25 6.61
N ALA A 102 5.99 -4.07 5.57
CA ALA A 102 6.96 -3.89 4.49
C ALA A 102 6.38 -4.25 3.12
N ALA A 103 6.65 -3.40 2.13
CA ALA A 103 6.35 -3.65 0.73
C ALA A 103 7.31 -2.88 -0.17
N ALA A 104 7.49 -3.35 -1.41
CA ALA A 104 8.31 -2.70 -2.41
C ALA A 104 7.60 -2.67 -3.77
N ILE A 105 7.88 -1.62 -4.56
CA ILE A 105 7.59 -1.59 -6.00
C ILE A 105 8.89 -1.90 -6.73
N GLY A 106 8.86 -2.94 -7.56
CA GLY A 106 9.90 -3.25 -8.52
C GLY A 106 9.56 -2.66 -9.88
N VAL A 107 10.54 -2.00 -10.48
CA VAL A 107 10.52 -1.57 -11.88
C VAL A 107 11.45 -2.50 -12.63
N GLY A 108 10.93 -3.19 -13.62
CA GLY A 108 11.71 -4.08 -14.48
C GLY A 108 11.49 -3.74 -15.95
N THR A 109 12.40 -4.20 -16.79
CA THR A 109 12.22 -4.12 -18.25
C THR A 109 12.42 -5.48 -18.89
N THR A 110 11.77 -5.72 -20.02
CA THR A 110 12.00 -6.95 -20.81
C THR A 110 13.39 -6.94 -21.48
N SER A 111 13.90 -5.73 -21.75
CA SER A 111 15.10 -5.49 -22.55
C SER A 111 16.40 -5.52 -21.74
N THR A 112 16.33 -5.33 -20.42
CA THR A 112 17.52 -5.21 -19.55
C THR A 112 17.48 -6.27 -18.45
N LYS A 113 18.62 -6.89 -18.15
CA LYS A 113 18.72 -7.87 -17.07
C LYS A 113 18.49 -7.20 -15.72
N ALA A 114 17.82 -7.90 -14.81
CA ALA A 114 17.46 -7.38 -13.47
C ALA A 114 18.66 -6.95 -12.59
N ALA A 115 19.88 -7.41 -12.91
CA ALA A 115 21.09 -7.04 -12.18
C ALA A 115 21.73 -5.73 -12.67
N GLU A 116 21.30 -5.23 -13.83
CA GLU A 116 21.87 -4.05 -14.48
C GLU A 116 21.01 -2.81 -14.18
N VAL A 117 21.66 -1.64 -14.08
CA VAL A 117 20.96 -0.38 -13.84
C VAL A 117 20.07 -0.06 -15.04
N LEU A 118 18.82 0.34 -14.78
CA LEU A 118 17.89 0.72 -15.83
C LEU A 118 18.46 1.88 -16.67
N PRO A 119 18.40 1.80 -18.01
CA PRO A 119 18.89 2.87 -18.86
C PRO A 119 18.03 4.13 -18.66
N SER A 120 18.68 5.29 -18.59
CA SER A 120 18.03 6.58 -18.37
C SER A 120 17.25 7.10 -19.59
N PHE A 121 17.50 6.54 -20.78
CA PHE A 121 16.89 6.98 -22.03
C PHE A 121 16.60 5.80 -22.96
N GLY A 122 15.57 5.95 -23.81
CA GLY A 122 15.23 4.96 -24.85
C GLY A 122 14.34 3.79 -24.41
N LEU A 123 13.78 3.83 -23.20
CA LEU A 123 12.83 2.83 -22.74
C LEU A 123 11.46 3.01 -23.41
N SER A 124 10.95 1.96 -24.02
CA SER A 124 9.58 1.92 -24.56
C SER A 124 8.58 1.55 -23.46
N GLU A 125 7.36 2.07 -23.55
CA GLU A 125 6.29 1.78 -22.58
C GLU A 125 5.95 0.27 -22.52
N SER A 126 6.01 -0.42 -23.67
CA SER A 126 5.77 -1.86 -23.76
C SER A 126 6.83 -2.72 -23.07
N ASP A 127 8.02 -2.16 -22.84
CA ASP A 127 9.10 -2.89 -22.20
C ASP A 127 9.06 -2.76 -20.68
N ILE A 128 8.27 -1.83 -20.12
CA ILE A 128 8.25 -1.52 -18.69
C ILE A 128 7.25 -2.41 -17.95
N LEU A 129 7.76 -3.10 -16.92
CA LEU A 129 6.96 -3.90 -16.00
C LEU A 129 7.01 -3.27 -14.61
N LEU A 130 5.84 -2.99 -14.06
CA LEU A 130 5.67 -2.45 -12.71
C LEU A 130 4.94 -3.47 -11.83
N THR A 131 5.66 -4.05 -10.89
CA THR A 131 5.16 -5.08 -9.96
C THR A 131 5.37 -4.63 -8.53
N TYR A 132 4.41 -4.90 -7.65
CA TYR A 132 4.57 -4.72 -6.21
C TYR A 132 4.66 -6.09 -5.54
N SER A 133 5.54 -6.22 -4.55
CA SER A 133 5.68 -7.45 -3.78
C SER A 133 5.74 -7.18 -2.28
N ILE A 134 5.25 -8.13 -1.51
CA ILE A 134 5.47 -8.20 -0.07
C ILE A 134 6.89 -8.72 0.10
N HIS A 135 7.78 -7.89 0.61
CA HIS A 135 9.04 -8.38 1.13
C HIS A 135 8.75 -9.00 2.51
N LEU A 136 8.29 -10.25 2.51
CA LEU A 136 8.44 -11.07 3.70
C LEU A 136 9.94 -11.10 3.94
N MET A 137 10.41 -10.48 5.03
CA MET A 137 11.74 -10.75 5.57
C MET A 137 11.79 -12.26 5.78
N ARG A 138 12.25 -12.96 4.76
CA ARG A 138 12.69 -14.34 4.86
C ARG A 138 13.81 -14.23 5.86
N GLN A 139 13.54 -14.66 7.10
CA GLN A 139 14.55 -14.82 8.12
C GLN A 139 15.73 -15.52 7.44
N ALA A 140 16.81 -14.78 7.25
CA ALA A 140 18.06 -15.38 6.79
C ALA A 140 18.49 -16.33 7.90
N PRO A 141 18.60 -17.64 7.64
CA PRO A 141 19.23 -18.52 8.61
C PRO A 141 20.72 -18.16 8.63
N TRP A 142 21.18 -17.66 9.77
CA TRP A 142 22.57 -17.82 10.17
C TRP A 142 22.68 -19.13 10.93
#